data_AF-A0A1F8RTU9-F1
#
_entry.id   AF-A0A1F8RTU9-F1
#
_cell.length_a   1.000
_cell.length_b   1.000
_cell.length_c   1.000
_cell.angle_alpha   90.00
_cell.angle_beta   90.00
_cell.angle_gamma   90.00
#
_symmetry.space_group_name_H-M   'P 1'
#
loop_
_entity.id
_entity.type
_entity.pdbx_description
1 polymer ?
#
loop_
_entity_poly.entity_id
_entity_poly.type
_entity_poly.pdbx_seq_one_letter_code
_entity_poly.pdbx_strand_id
1 'polypeptide(L)'
;MAPTAVSYRFLLVPLVAALAMLAAACAGSPSSGNATATPTGAPEHIEVRIRGLAIQAETARTAEERAQGLSGRDSLPEDGGMLFFLEQERVPGFTMRGMRFPLDFIWISSDLRVADLTENVPHPAAAGKELSGIGPDVAVLYALEVNAGTIQRFGIQVGDPVTFEPNVAEEGNLFANPSFEEGGGPWFSLDTPDWGKPFSVSQRQDHSGASSALLELRSDDGGDARVYGVVQEIAPQEFPDLLSGYYYVGRWEQGTPKQYLQVAVIVHGASNIPPEAAPAGNHQVRYLLAGVEGPPIEIGNARFVTVGTGEPEQGRWVRFERNVREDFQELWGAVPEGFEKLRVLFEVRWDDRQPADGPSAADVHYDDLYIGPADGGP
;
A
#
# COMPACT_ATOMS: atom_id res chain seq x y z
N MET A 1 -2.13 14.24 -75.52
CA MET A 1 -1.94 12.89 -76.11
C MET A 1 -0.86 12.19 -75.29
N ALA A 2 -1.24 11.13 -74.57
CA ALA A 2 -0.32 10.31 -73.79
C ALA A 2 0.51 9.38 -74.70
N PRO A 3 1.74 9.01 -74.32
CA PRO A 3 2.45 7.91 -74.93
C PRO A 3 2.22 6.58 -74.17
N THR A 4 1.90 5.53 -74.95
CA THR A 4 2.55 4.20 -75.01
C THR A 4 3.50 3.81 -73.85
N ALA A 5 3.58 2.58 -73.33
CA ALA A 5 3.23 1.26 -73.85
C ALA A 5 3.61 0.15 -72.82
N VAL A 6 2.92 -1.02 -72.91
CA VAL A 6 3.48 -2.41 -72.86
C VAL A 6 4.05 -2.91 -71.52
N SER A 7 3.83 -4.13 -71.00
CA SER A 7 3.00 -5.32 -71.33
C SER A 7 3.22 -6.44 -70.29
N TYR A 8 2.18 -7.26 -70.05
CA TYR A 8 2.14 -8.73 -69.78
C TYR A 8 3.11 -9.37 -68.75
N ARG A 9 2.77 -10.38 -67.94
CA ARG A 9 1.94 -11.58 -68.22
C ARG A 9 1.73 -12.36 -66.90
N PHE A 10 0.51 -12.87 -66.70
CA PHE A 10 0.18 -13.92 -65.74
C PHE A 10 0.87 -15.25 -66.10
N LEU A 11 1.25 -16.07 -65.10
CA LEU A 11 0.85 -17.48 -65.03
C LEU A 11 1.18 -18.12 -63.68
N LEU A 12 0.27 -19.01 -63.28
CA LEU A 12 0.09 -19.67 -61.98
C LEU A 12 0.49 -21.16 -62.12
N VAL A 13 0.67 -21.84 -60.98
CA VAL A 13 0.57 -23.32 -60.72
C VAL A 13 1.89 -24.13 -60.87
N PRO A 14 2.16 -25.29 -60.18
CA PRO A 14 1.59 -25.95 -58.96
C PRO A 14 2.59 -26.44 -57.86
N LEU A 15 1.98 -26.87 -56.74
CA LEU A 15 2.28 -27.92 -55.74
C LEU A 15 3.18 -29.14 -56.16
N VAL A 16 3.99 -29.69 -55.22
CA VAL A 16 4.04 -31.12 -54.75
C VAL A 16 5.42 -31.59 -54.20
N ALA A 17 5.40 -32.02 -52.93
CA ALA A 17 6.06 -33.13 -52.19
C ALA A 17 7.60 -33.39 -52.09
N ALA A 18 8.02 -33.45 -50.81
CA ALA A 18 8.75 -34.52 -50.07
C ALA A 18 10.16 -35.02 -50.50
N LEU A 19 11.12 -35.01 -49.55
CA LEU A 19 11.80 -36.24 -49.07
C LEU A 19 12.71 -36.03 -47.82
N ALA A 20 12.51 -36.94 -46.86
CA ALA A 20 13.45 -37.72 -46.01
C ALA A 20 14.61 -37.11 -45.17
N MET A 21 14.71 -37.71 -43.98
CA MET A 21 15.67 -37.58 -42.88
C MET A 21 17.13 -37.94 -43.22
N LEU A 22 18.08 -37.34 -42.47
CA LEU A 22 19.23 -38.07 -41.92
C LEU A 22 19.67 -37.46 -40.58
N ALA A 23 19.84 -38.34 -39.58
CA ALA A 23 20.22 -38.03 -38.20
C ALA A 23 21.74 -37.88 -38.04
N ALA A 24 22.17 -37.05 -37.09
CA ALA A 24 23.39 -37.26 -36.31
C ALA A 24 23.31 -36.45 -34.99
N ALA A 25 23.40 -37.19 -33.89
CA ALA A 25 23.33 -36.74 -32.51
C ALA A 25 24.57 -35.95 -32.07
N CYS A 26 24.43 -35.08 -31.07
CA CYS A 26 25.38 -34.92 -29.96
C CYS A 26 24.78 -34.12 -28.79
N ALA A 27 24.67 -34.79 -27.65
CA ALA A 27 24.92 -34.34 -26.27
C ALA A 27 24.04 -33.24 -25.61
N GLY A 28 23.45 -33.60 -24.46
CA GLY A 28 23.47 -32.70 -23.30
C GLY A 28 22.20 -32.48 -22.46
N SER A 29 21.62 -33.56 -21.91
CA SER A 29 20.88 -33.64 -20.63
C SER A 29 19.61 -32.80 -20.35
N PRO A 30 18.71 -33.33 -19.49
CA PRO A 30 17.41 -32.72 -19.19
C PRO A 30 17.46 -31.76 -18.00
N SER A 31 16.77 -30.62 -18.09
CA SER A 31 16.25 -29.87 -16.94
C SER A 31 14.72 -30.12 -16.93
N SER A 32 14.15 -30.92 -16.03
CA SER A 32 13.97 -30.66 -14.59
C SER A 32 13.44 -29.24 -14.37
N GLY A 33 12.19 -29.00 -13.96
CA GLY A 33 11.10 -29.89 -13.60
C GLY A 33 9.80 -29.10 -13.52
N ASN A 34 8.68 -29.82 -13.51
CA ASN A 34 7.41 -29.27 -13.04
C ASN A 34 7.63 -28.70 -11.64
N ALA A 35 7.43 -27.40 -11.49
CA ALA A 35 7.24 -26.79 -10.18
C ALA A 35 5.87 -27.25 -9.66
N THR A 36 5.86 -28.45 -9.11
CA THR A 36 4.88 -28.85 -8.11
C THR A 36 5.08 -27.86 -6.96
N ALA A 37 4.15 -26.92 -6.81
CA ALA A 37 4.04 -26.12 -5.60
C ALA A 37 4.01 -27.10 -4.42
N THR A 38 5.10 -27.10 -3.67
CA THR A 38 5.23 -27.89 -2.45
C THR A 38 4.52 -27.06 -1.38
N PRO A 39 3.45 -27.55 -0.73
CA PRO A 39 2.94 -26.90 0.47
C PRO A 39 3.99 -27.13 1.56
N THR A 40 4.92 -26.19 1.71
CA THR A 40 5.98 -26.29 2.71
C THR A 40 5.43 -25.77 4.03
N GLY A 41 4.92 -26.69 4.83
CA GLY A 41 4.42 -26.46 6.19
C GLY A 41 5.53 -26.27 7.21
N ALA A 42 6.10 -25.07 7.25
CA ALA A 42 6.75 -24.51 8.42
C ALA A 42 6.21 -23.08 8.61
N PRO A 43 5.85 -22.66 9.84
CA PRO A 43 5.39 -21.30 10.08
C PRO A 43 6.49 -20.31 9.71
N GLU A 44 6.11 -19.27 8.98
CA GLU A 44 7.00 -18.15 8.67
C GLU A 44 7.32 -17.41 9.97
N HIS A 45 8.60 -17.06 10.15
CA HIS A 45 9.09 -16.32 11.31
C HIS A 45 9.54 -14.93 10.88
N ILE A 46 9.11 -13.91 11.62
CA ILE A 46 9.56 -12.53 11.46
C ILE A 46 10.15 -12.01 12.77
N GLU A 47 11.11 -11.08 12.68
CA GLU A 47 11.68 -10.46 13.87
C GLU A 47 10.88 -9.20 14.26
N VAL A 48 10.23 -9.23 15.42
CA VAL A 48 9.52 -8.07 15.98
C VAL A 48 10.40 -7.38 17.02
N ARG A 49 10.58 -6.06 16.91
CA ARG A 49 11.39 -5.26 17.84
C ARG A 49 10.57 -4.23 18.59
N ILE A 50 10.74 -4.16 19.91
CA ILE A 50 10.07 -3.22 20.82
C ILE A 50 11.00 -2.89 21.99
N ARG A 51 11.33 -1.61 22.26
CA ARG A 51 12.24 -1.19 23.36
C ARG A 51 13.51 -2.04 23.56
N GLY A 52 14.14 -2.49 22.48
CA GLY A 52 15.35 -3.32 22.52
C GLY A 52 15.12 -4.82 22.77
N LEU A 53 13.88 -5.25 22.95
CA LEU A 53 13.47 -6.64 22.78
C LEU A 53 13.46 -6.97 21.28
N ALA A 54 13.94 -8.16 20.92
CA ALA A 54 13.78 -8.75 19.59
C ALA A 54 13.10 -10.12 19.78
N ILE A 55 11.95 -10.32 19.14
CA ILE A 55 11.14 -11.54 19.19
C ILE A 55 11.15 -12.19 17.82
N GLN A 56 11.51 -13.47 17.77
CA GLN A 56 11.30 -14.33 16.61
C GLN A 56 9.85 -14.83 16.63
N ALA A 57 8.96 -14.04 16.02
CA ALA A 57 7.52 -14.30 16.04
C ALA A 57 7.10 -15.17 14.86
N GLU A 58 6.33 -16.23 15.14
CA GLU A 58 5.55 -16.91 14.10
C GLU A 58 4.40 -16.02 13.63
N THR A 59 4.07 -16.05 12.34
CA THR A 59 2.95 -15.26 11.82
C THR A 59 1.64 -16.04 11.80
N ALA A 60 0.54 -15.39 12.16
CA ALA A 60 -0.82 -15.92 12.00
C ALA A 60 -1.65 -14.96 11.14
N ARG A 61 -1.82 -15.30 9.86
CA ARG A 61 -2.44 -14.43 8.83
C ARG A 61 -3.80 -14.93 8.37
N THR A 62 -3.95 -16.24 8.27
CA THR A 62 -5.22 -16.86 7.88
C THR A 62 -6.17 -17.01 9.06
N ALA A 63 -7.47 -17.17 8.80
CA ALA A 63 -8.44 -17.42 9.85
C ALA A 63 -8.11 -18.71 10.63
N GLU A 64 -7.60 -19.73 9.94
CA GLU A 64 -7.17 -21.00 10.52
C GLU A 64 -5.95 -20.83 11.43
N GLU A 65 -4.91 -20.11 10.99
CA GLU A 65 -3.73 -19.84 11.80
C GLU A 65 -4.07 -19.02 13.05
N ARG A 66 -4.89 -17.97 12.90
CA ARG A 66 -5.35 -17.16 14.03
C ARG A 66 -6.21 -17.96 15.01
N ALA A 67 -7.05 -18.86 14.51
CA ALA A 67 -7.86 -19.74 15.35
C ALA A 67 -7.04 -20.79 16.10
N GLN A 68 -5.94 -21.27 15.49
CA GLN A 68 -5.02 -22.21 16.10
C GLN A 68 -4.17 -21.53 17.18
N GLY A 69 -3.56 -20.38 16.85
CA GLY A 69 -2.67 -19.65 17.73
C GLY A 69 -1.56 -20.52 18.33
N LEU A 70 -1.24 -20.29 19.60
CA LEU A 70 -0.30 -21.11 20.37
C LEU A 70 -0.94 -22.35 21.04
N SER A 71 -2.20 -22.68 20.72
CA SER A 71 -2.94 -23.77 21.35
C SER A 71 -2.24 -25.12 21.21
N GLY A 72 -2.23 -25.91 22.27
CA GLY A 72 -1.66 -27.26 22.29
C GLY A 72 -0.13 -27.32 22.43
N ARG A 73 0.56 -26.17 22.40
CA ARG A 73 2.00 -26.09 22.67
C ARG A 73 2.28 -26.22 24.17
N ASP A 74 3.40 -26.85 24.52
CA ASP A 74 3.81 -27.02 25.92
C ASP A 74 4.60 -25.80 26.44
N SER A 75 5.23 -25.02 25.55
CA SER A 75 6.03 -23.83 25.89
C SER A 75 6.26 -22.93 24.67
N LEU A 76 6.73 -21.71 24.92
CA LEU A 76 7.21 -20.76 23.92
C LEU A 76 8.66 -20.35 24.26
N PRO A 77 9.59 -20.29 23.29
CA PRO A 77 10.95 -19.81 23.53
C PRO A 77 10.98 -18.41 24.19
N GLU A 78 12.03 -18.10 24.94
CA GLU A 78 12.14 -16.82 25.68
C GLU A 78 12.10 -15.60 24.75
N ASP A 79 12.69 -15.73 23.57
CA ASP A 79 12.68 -14.78 22.45
C ASP A 79 11.62 -15.13 21.39
N GLY A 80 10.72 -16.06 21.69
CA GLY A 80 9.65 -16.49 20.80
C GLY A 80 8.37 -15.70 21.00
N GLY A 81 7.57 -15.61 19.93
CA GLY A 81 6.26 -14.99 19.95
C GLY A 81 5.35 -15.50 18.85
N MET A 82 4.13 -14.99 18.82
CA MET A 82 3.24 -15.12 17.67
C MET A 82 2.62 -13.77 17.35
N LEU A 83 2.82 -13.30 16.13
CA LEU A 83 2.23 -12.06 15.63
C LEU A 83 1.00 -12.39 14.78
N PHE A 84 -0.13 -11.85 15.20
CA PHE A 84 -1.42 -12.01 14.53
C PHE A 84 -1.68 -10.80 13.64
N PHE A 85 -2.04 -11.07 12.38
CA PHE A 85 -2.46 -10.08 11.39
C PHE A 85 -3.98 -10.07 11.31
N LEU A 86 -4.62 -8.97 11.74
CA LEU A 86 -6.06 -8.83 11.65
C LEU A 86 -6.44 -8.26 10.28
N GLU A 87 -7.57 -8.70 9.74
CA GLU A 87 -8.06 -8.27 8.41
C GLU A 87 -8.46 -6.80 8.35
N GLN A 88 -8.73 -6.19 9.51
CA GLN A 88 -9.12 -4.79 9.63
C GLN A 88 -8.88 -4.32 11.07
N GLU A 89 -8.71 -3.01 11.24
CA GLU A 89 -8.56 -2.40 12.56
C GLU A 89 -9.86 -2.55 13.37
N ARG A 90 -9.80 -3.28 14.48
CA ARG A 90 -10.98 -3.60 15.32
C ARG A 90 -10.56 -3.90 16.74
N VAL A 91 -11.54 -4.02 17.63
CA VAL A 91 -11.33 -4.64 18.96
C VAL A 91 -11.45 -6.16 18.80
N PRO A 92 -10.34 -6.94 18.78
CA PRO A 92 -10.42 -8.39 18.68
C PRO A 92 -10.78 -9.02 20.04
N GLY A 93 -11.24 -10.28 19.98
CA GLY A 93 -11.44 -11.10 21.18
C GLY A 93 -10.69 -12.42 21.03
N PHE A 94 -9.67 -12.62 21.86
CA PHE A 94 -8.83 -13.81 21.92
C PHE A 94 -9.31 -14.78 23.01
N THR A 95 -8.83 -16.02 22.92
CA THR A 95 -9.18 -17.13 23.81
C THR A 95 -7.92 -17.88 24.22
N MET A 96 -7.82 -18.29 25.48
CA MET A 96 -6.72 -19.15 25.97
C MET A 96 -7.07 -20.64 25.87
N ARG A 97 -8.06 -20.99 25.05
CA ARG A 97 -8.53 -22.38 24.91
C ARG A 97 -7.39 -23.25 24.41
N GLY A 98 -7.09 -24.33 25.15
CA GLY A 98 -6.00 -25.24 24.77
C GLY A 98 -4.59 -24.73 25.08
N MET A 99 -4.45 -23.54 25.69
CA MET A 99 -3.16 -23.03 26.16
C MET A 99 -2.66 -23.79 27.39
N ARG A 100 -1.34 -23.95 27.48
CA ARG A 100 -0.67 -24.68 28.57
C ARG A 100 0.31 -23.84 29.38
N PHE A 101 0.51 -22.58 28.99
CA PHE A 101 1.39 -21.64 29.65
C PHE A 101 0.77 -20.22 29.59
N PRO A 102 1.11 -19.33 30.52
CA PRO A 102 0.58 -17.98 30.56
C PRO A 102 1.22 -17.08 29.49
N LEU A 103 0.47 -16.06 29.06
CA LEU A 103 0.89 -15.12 28.00
C LEU A 103 0.73 -13.67 28.44
N ASP A 104 1.55 -12.82 27.84
CA ASP A 104 1.34 -11.39 27.72
C ASP A 104 0.84 -11.09 26.30
N PHE A 105 -0.11 -10.15 26.17
CA PHE A 105 -0.61 -9.65 24.89
C PHE A 105 -0.16 -8.20 24.71
N ILE A 106 0.50 -7.94 23.59
CA ILE A 106 0.86 -6.59 23.14
C ILE A 106 -0.03 -6.26 21.95
N TRP A 107 -0.96 -5.32 22.15
CA TRP A 107 -1.92 -4.91 21.13
C TRP A 107 -1.33 -3.76 20.33
N ILE A 108 -1.29 -3.86 19.01
CA ILE A 108 -0.52 -2.97 18.15
C ILE A 108 -1.45 -2.35 17.11
N SER A 109 -1.52 -1.01 17.10
CA SER A 109 -2.32 -0.26 16.15
C SER A 109 -1.76 -0.34 14.73
N SER A 110 -2.56 0.10 13.75
CA SER A 110 -2.14 0.17 12.35
C SER A 110 -0.91 1.07 12.13
N ASP A 111 -0.65 2.02 13.04
CA ASP A 111 0.55 2.90 13.04
C ASP A 111 1.81 2.26 13.66
N LEU A 112 1.81 0.94 13.84
CA LEU A 112 2.91 0.17 14.43
C LEU A 112 3.34 0.69 15.81
N ARG A 113 2.38 1.14 16.62
CA ARG A 113 2.59 1.48 18.03
C ARG A 113 1.86 0.51 18.94
N VAL A 114 2.40 0.31 20.14
CA VAL A 114 1.67 -0.38 21.20
C VAL A 114 0.44 0.45 21.54
N ALA A 115 -0.74 -0.05 21.23
CA ALA A 115 -2.02 0.59 21.47
C ALA A 115 -2.59 0.26 22.87
N ASP A 116 -2.35 -0.97 23.32
CA ASP A 116 -2.79 -1.46 24.63
C ASP A 116 -1.95 -2.67 25.07
N LEU A 117 -2.06 -3.07 26.34
CA LEU A 117 -1.30 -4.18 26.93
C LEU A 117 -2.20 -5.03 27.83
N THR A 118 -2.08 -6.36 27.74
CA THR A 118 -2.72 -7.28 28.70
C THR A 118 -1.69 -8.26 29.23
N GLU A 119 -1.34 -8.10 30.51
CA GLU A 119 -0.27 -8.84 31.14
C GLU A 119 -0.75 -10.09 31.90
N ASN A 120 0.11 -11.10 31.98
CA ASN A 120 0.00 -12.25 32.86
C ASN A 120 -1.34 -13.01 32.74
N VAL A 121 -1.83 -13.18 31.51
CA VAL A 121 -3.04 -13.96 31.25
C VAL A 121 -2.76 -15.43 31.58
N PRO A 122 -3.43 -16.03 32.59
CA PRO A 122 -3.16 -17.39 32.99
C PRO A 122 -3.69 -18.39 31.96
N HIS A 123 -3.09 -19.58 31.87
CA HIS A 123 -3.67 -20.67 31.09
C HIS A 123 -4.89 -21.30 31.81
N PRO A 124 -5.83 -21.96 31.10
CA PRO A 124 -7.11 -22.40 31.67
C PRO A 124 -7.01 -23.29 32.92
N ALA A 125 -6.04 -24.20 32.95
CA ALA A 125 -5.86 -25.10 34.09
C ALA A 125 -5.41 -24.34 35.37
N ALA A 126 -4.61 -23.28 35.25
CA ALA A 126 -4.27 -22.41 36.38
C ALA A 126 -5.45 -21.51 36.79
N ALA A 127 -6.26 -21.08 35.84
CA ALA A 127 -7.44 -20.24 36.10
C ALA A 127 -8.65 -21.02 36.65
N GLY A 128 -8.67 -22.34 36.48
CA GLY A 128 -9.80 -23.20 36.85
C GLY A 128 -11.02 -23.06 35.93
N LYS A 129 -10.89 -22.35 34.81
CA LYS A 129 -11.95 -22.12 33.81
C LYS A 129 -11.34 -21.79 32.44
N GLU A 130 -12.13 -21.99 31.38
CA GLU A 130 -11.82 -21.44 30.06
C GLU A 130 -11.83 -19.91 30.10
N LEU A 131 -10.91 -19.29 29.37
CA LEU A 131 -10.78 -17.83 29.27
C LEU A 131 -10.94 -17.40 27.82
N SER A 132 -11.87 -16.47 27.59
CA SER A 132 -12.21 -15.94 26.27
C SER A 132 -12.63 -14.48 26.39
N GLY A 133 -12.52 -13.73 25.30
CA GLY A 133 -12.81 -12.30 25.27
C GLY A 133 -11.65 -11.46 25.81
N ILE A 134 -10.43 -11.98 25.71
CA ILE A 134 -9.22 -11.21 26.01
C ILE A 134 -8.98 -10.29 24.83
N GLY A 135 -8.99 -8.99 25.06
CA GLY A 135 -8.86 -8.01 23.99
C GLY A 135 -8.47 -6.64 24.54
N PRO A 136 -8.02 -5.75 23.66
CA PRO A 136 -7.74 -4.37 24.01
C PRO A 136 -9.03 -3.57 24.24
N ASP A 137 -8.89 -2.40 24.88
CA ASP A 137 -9.97 -1.41 24.96
C ASP A 137 -10.11 -0.56 23.67
N VAL A 138 -9.13 -0.65 22.77
CA VAL A 138 -9.02 0.14 21.53
C VAL A 138 -8.91 -0.74 20.29
N ALA A 139 -9.22 -0.16 19.13
CA ALA A 139 -9.08 -0.88 17.87
C ALA A 139 -7.59 -1.05 17.50
N VAL A 140 -7.22 -2.23 17.03
CA VAL A 140 -5.85 -2.61 16.66
C VAL A 140 -5.84 -3.41 15.37
N LEU A 141 -4.68 -3.45 14.70
CA LEU A 141 -4.48 -4.20 13.46
C LEU A 141 -3.59 -5.43 13.68
N TYR A 142 -2.72 -5.40 14.70
CA TYR A 142 -1.86 -6.51 15.05
C TYR A 142 -1.98 -6.85 16.54
N ALA A 143 -1.68 -8.10 16.87
CA ALA A 143 -1.53 -8.55 18.25
C ALA A 143 -0.30 -9.44 18.36
N LEU A 144 0.56 -9.19 19.33
CA LEU A 144 1.74 -10.00 19.59
C LEU A 144 1.56 -10.74 20.92
N GLU A 145 1.52 -12.07 20.86
CA GLU A 145 1.57 -12.96 22.02
C GLU A 145 3.03 -13.28 22.35
N VAL A 146 3.41 -13.06 23.61
CA VAL A 146 4.73 -13.41 24.16
C VAL A 146 4.59 -14.08 25.53
N ASN A 147 5.68 -14.66 26.04
CA ASN A 147 5.69 -15.25 27.38
C ASN A 147 5.24 -14.23 28.45
N ALA A 148 4.45 -14.67 29.42
CA ALA A 148 4.02 -13.81 30.52
C ALA A 148 5.20 -13.19 31.28
N GLY A 149 5.07 -11.91 31.62
CA GLY A 149 6.11 -11.11 32.30
C GLY A 149 7.11 -10.45 31.36
N THR A 150 7.02 -10.66 30.05
CA THR A 150 7.87 -10.00 29.05
C THR A 150 7.63 -8.49 29.05
N ILE A 151 6.38 -8.05 29.13
CA ILE A 151 6.02 -6.62 29.15
C ILE A 151 6.73 -5.92 30.31
N GLN A 152 6.64 -6.48 31.52
CA GLN A 152 7.29 -5.91 32.71
C GLN A 152 8.82 -5.94 32.61
N ARG A 153 9.39 -7.04 32.12
CA ARG A 153 10.84 -7.21 32.02
C ARG A 153 11.50 -6.18 31.10
N PHE A 154 10.87 -5.86 29.99
CA PHE A 154 11.38 -4.91 29.00
C PHE A 154 10.80 -3.50 29.16
N GLY A 155 9.87 -3.31 30.10
CA GLY A 155 9.25 -2.01 30.37
C GLY A 155 8.50 -1.47 29.15
N ILE A 156 7.78 -2.35 28.44
CA ILE A 156 6.96 -2.00 27.28
C ILE A 156 5.76 -1.18 27.76
N GLN A 157 5.46 -0.10 27.04
CA GLN A 157 4.43 0.87 27.37
C GLN A 157 3.59 1.17 26.13
N VAL A 158 2.33 1.57 26.37
CA VAL A 158 1.48 2.15 25.32
C VAL A 158 2.19 3.34 24.67
N GLY A 159 2.19 3.38 23.35
CA GLY A 159 2.86 4.37 22.51
C GLY A 159 4.27 3.97 22.04
N ASP A 160 4.86 2.91 22.60
CA ASP A 160 6.18 2.43 22.14
C ASP A 160 6.10 2.00 20.67
N PRO A 161 7.13 2.34 19.85
CA PRO A 161 7.19 1.91 18.47
C PRO A 161 7.49 0.41 18.39
N VAL A 162 6.87 -0.23 17.40
CA VAL A 162 7.06 -1.62 17.03
C VAL A 162 7.57 -1.68 15.60
N THR A 163 8.53 -2.55 15.32
CA THR A 163 9.01 -2.76 13.94
C THR A 163 9.14 -4.26 13.66
N PHE A 164 8.74 -4.71 12.48
CA PHE A 164 9.00 -6.06 12.00
C PHE A 164 9.14 -6.10 10.47
N GLU A 165 10.01 -6.99 9.97
CA GLU A 165 10.25 -7.20 8.54
C GLU A 165 9.96 -8.66 8.12
N PRO A 166 9.34 -8.89 6.93
CA PRO A 166 8.72 -7.86 6.11
C PRO A 166 7.56 -7.22 6.88
N ASN A 167 7.48 -5.89 6.87
CA ASN A 167 6.24 -5.24 7.25
C ASN A 167 5.20 -5.81 6.28
N VAL A 168 4.04 -6.25 6.75
CA VAL A 168 3.08 -6.90 5.84
C VAL A 168 2.61 -5.94 4.75
N ALA A 169 2.77 -4.65 5.01
CA ALA A 169 2.81 -3.55 4.06
C ALA A 169 3.73 -3.71 2.82
N GLU A 170 4.67 -4.65 2.81
CA GLU A 170 5.62 -4.83 1.71
C GLU A 170 5.35 -6.09 0.87
N GLU A 171 4.74 -7.14 1.44
CA GLU A 171 4.38 -8.33 0.68
C GLU A 171 3.21 -8.05 -0.26
N GLY A 172 3.49 -8.01 -1.56
CA GLY A 172 2.49 -7.66 -2.58
C GLY A 172 2.40 -6.16 -2.86
N ASN A 173 3.16 -5.32 -2.14
CA ASN A 173 3.27 -3.91 -2.46
C ASN A 173 4.01 -3.74 -3.78
N LEU A 174 3.35 -3.07 -4.71
CA LEU A 174 3.89 -2.79 -6.03
C LEU A 174 4.76 -1.53 -6.03
N PHE A 175 4.67 -0.70 -4.99
CA PHE A 175 5.61 0.40 -4.81
C PHE A 175 6.98 -0.10 -4.36
N ALA A 176 8.01 0.47 -4.95
CA ALA A 176 9.37 0.36 -4.46
C ALA A 176 9.69 1.50 -3.50
N ASN A 177 10.39 1.19 -2.40
CA ASN A 177 10.73 2.13 -1.33
C ASN A 177 9.52 2.93 -0.83
N PRO A 178 8.44 2.27 -0.38
CA PRO A 178 7.18 2.92 0.01
C PRO A 178 7.27 3.82 1.26
N SER A 179 8.28 3.59 2.10
CA SER A 179 8.59 4.32 3.33
C SER A 179 9.68 5.39 3.18
N PHE A 180 10.27 5.53 2.00
CA PHE A 180 11.37 6.48 1.72
C PHE A 180 12.65 6.26 2.54
N GLU A 181 12.81 5.12 3.22
CA GLU A 181 14.00 4.79 4.02
C GLU A 181 15.26 4.64 3.17
N GLU A 182 15.12 4.25 1.90
CA GLU A 182 16.24 4.18 0.95
C GLU A 182 16.50 5.54 0.26
N GLY A 183 15.87 6.61 0.75
CA GLY A 183 15.95 7.95 0.18
C GLY A 183 14.82 8.22 -0.81
N GLY A 184 15.03 9.16 -1.74
CA GLY A 184 13.96 9.62 -2.64
C GLY A 184 13.68 8.68 -3.81
N GLY A 185 14.64 7.87 -4.25
CA GLY A 185 14.44 6.98 -5.40
C GLY A 185 13.63 5.73 -5.02
N PRO A 186 12.81 5.16 -5.92
CA PRO A 186 12.59 5.55 -7.32
C PRO A 186 11.48 6.61 -7.51
N TRP A 187 11.04 7.27 -6.45
CA TRP A 187 10.05 8.32 -6.53
C TRP A 187 10.60 9.56 -7.22
N PHE A 188 9.73 10.29 -7.94
CA PHE A 188 10.10 11.49 -8.67
C PHE A 188 8.98 12.55 -8.61
N SER A 189 9.30 13.78 -8.99
CA SER A 189 8.29 14.82 -9.26
C SER A 189 8.19 15.05 -10.76
N LEU A 190 7.00 15.39 -11.24
CA LEU A 190 6.80 15.74 -12.65
C LEU A 190 7.32 17.15 -12.90
N ASP A 191 8.15 17.31 -13.92
CA ASP A 191 8.67 18.59 -14.37
C ASP A 191 7.68 19.23 -15.35
N THR A 192 6.82 20.13 -14.85
CA THR A 192 5.91 20.91 -15.69
C THR A 192 5.86 22.38 -15.22
N PRO A 193 5.59 23.35 -16.13
CA PRO A 193 5.77 24.77 -15.83
C PRO A 193 5.01 25.33 -14.62
N ASP A 194 3.83 24.79 -14.32
CA ASP A 194 2.96 25.26 -13.23
C ASP A 194 3.08 24.41 -11.96
N TRP A 195 4.02 23.46 -11.95
CA TRP A 195 4.24 22.60 -10.81
C TRP A 195 5.30 23.18 -9.88
N GLY A 196 5.08 22.91 -8.60
CA GLY A 196 5.95 23.32 -7.53
C GLY A 196 7.32 22.64 -7.56
N LYS A 197 8.14 22.97 -6.55
CA LYS A 197 9.44 22.31 -6.36
C LYS A 197 9.27 20.79 -6.19
N PRO A 198 10.29 20.01 -6.56
CA PRO A 198 10.31 18.58 -6.28
C PRO A 198 10.12 18.28 -4.79
N PHE A 199 9.60 17.09 -4.49
CA PHE A 199 9.53 16.59 -3.12
C PHE A 199 10.93 16.41 -2.52
N SER A 200 11.00 16.30 -1.20
CA SER A 200 12.22 15.96 -0.45
C SER A 200 11.96 14.79 0.49
N VAL A 201 13.03 14.12 0.95
CA VAL A 201 12.93 13.13 2.03
C VAL A 201 13.23 13.81 3.37
N SER A 202 12.33 13.65 4.33
CA SER A 202 12.42 14.21 5.67
C SER A 202 12.77 13.14 6.69
N GLN A 203 13.67 13.46 7.62
CA GLN A 203 14.00 12.63 8.81
C GLN A 203 13.44 13.19 10.13
N ARG A 204 12.51 14.14 10.02
CA ARG A 204 11.98 14.88 11.19
C ARG A 204 10.54 14.52 11.53
N GLN A 205 9.89 13.76 10.66
CA GLN A 205 8.47 13.46 10.74
C GLN A 205 8.20 12.20 9.91
N ASP A 206 8.41 11.06 10.53
CA ASP A 206 8.18 9.70 10.02
C ASP A 206 6.96 9.08 10.71
N HIS A 207 6.26 8.20 10.00
CA HIS A 207 5.17 7.40 10.54
C HIS A 207 5.73 6.09 11.07
N SER A 208 6.50 5.41 10.21
CA SER A 208 7.33 4.27 10.58
C SER A 208 8.79 4.53 10.20
N GLY A 209 9.73 3.87 10.86
CA GLY A 209 11.15 4.02 10.55
C GLY A 209 11.74 5.38 10.96
N ALA A 210 12.25 6.12 9.99
CA ALA A 210 12.98 7.37 10.17
C ALA A 210 12.80 8.37 9.01
N SER A 211 12.09 8.01 7.94
CA SER A 211 12.01 8.78 6.70
C SER A 211 10.56 8.97 6.23
N SER A 212 10.31 10.05 5.48
CA SER A 212 9.03 10.26 4.76
C SER A 212 9.22 11.20 3.58
N ALA A 213 8.32 11.16 2.60
CA ALA A 213 8.26 12.21 1.57
C ALA A 213 7.66 13.49 2.15
N LEU A 214 8.25 14.65 1.82
CA LEU A 214 7.77 15.97 2.20
C LEU A 214 7.47 16.81 0.95
N LEU A 215 6.24 17.30 0.87
CA LEU A 215 5.76 18.29 -0.09
C LEU A 215 5.57 19.65 0.61
N GLU A 216 6.31 20.67 0.15
CA GLU A 216 6.22 22.04 0.67
C GLU A 216 5.55 22.96 -0.34
N LEU A 217 4.25 23.17 -0.19
CA LEU A 217 3.53 24.18 -0.97
C LEU A 217 3.75 25.55 -0.35
N ARG A 218 4.22 26.51 -1.16
CA ARG A 218 4.28 27.93 -0.82
C ARG A 218 3.83 28.73 -2.03
N SER A 219 2.79 29.55 -1.87
CA SER A 219 2.27 30.39 -2.93
C SER A 219 1.69 31.67 -2.36
N ASP A 220 2.12 32.81 -2.88
CA ASP A 220 1.52 34.13 -2.66
C ASP A 220 0.85 34.68 -3.92
N ASP A 221 1.14 34.09 -5.09
CA ASP A 221 0.58 34.37 -6.41
C ASP A 221 -0.72 33.61 -6.71
N GLY A 222 -1.58 34.22 -7.55
CA GLY A 222 -2.77 33.58 -8.13
C GLY A 222 -2.45 32.85 -9.45
N GLY A 223 -3.44 32.12 -9.99
CA GLY A 223 -3.31 31.39 -11.23
C GLY A 223 -4.34 30.27 -11.39
N ASP A 224 -4.20 29.48 -12.45
CA ASP A 224 -5.16 28.40 -12.77
C ASP A 224 -4.97 27.18 -11.84
N ALA A 225 -3.74 26.72 -11.61
CA ALA A 225 -3.46 25.68 -10.63
C ALA A 225 -1.98 25.68 -10.23
N ARG A 226 -1.70 25.15 -9.03
CA ARG A 226 -0.34 24.78 -8.64
C ARG A 226 -0.32 23.45 -7.92
N VAL A 227 0.52 22.55 -8.39
CA VAL A 227 0.59 21.15 -7.93
C VAL A 227 1.99 20.84 -7.45
N TYR A 228 2.09 20.27 -6.25
CA TYR A 228 3.30 19.68 -5.71
C TYR A 228 3.01 18.20 -5.52
N GLY A 229 3.89 17.32 -5.97
CA GLY A 229 3.63 15.90 -5.86
C GLY A 229 4.84 15.00 -5.95
N VAL A 230 4.66 13.81 -5.40
CA VAL A 230 5.59 12.69 -5.44
C VAL A 230 4.93 11.54 -6.18
N VAL A 231 5.66 10.96 -7.13
CA VAL A 231 5.13 10.07 -8.16
C VAL A 231 5.90 8.76 -8.14
N GLN A 232 5.17 7.66 -8.32
CA GLN A 232 5.78 6.42 -8.81
C GLN A 232 4.95 5.86 -9.97
N GLU A 233 5.67 5.28 -10.93
CA GLU A 233 5.05 4.52 -12.01
C GLU A 233 5.34 3.04 -11.81
N ILE A 234 4.30 2.22 -11.93
CA ILE A 234 4.35 0.77 -11.77
C ILE A 234 3.66 0.13 -12.98
N ALA A 235 4.08 -1.08 -13.34
CA ALA A 235 3.49 -1.83 -14.46
C ALA A 235 3.13 -3.25 -14.02
N PRO A 236 2.17 -3.41 -13.10
CA PRO A 236 1.75 -4.73 -12.65
C PRO A 236 1.02 -5.48 -13.77
N GLN A 237 1.07 -6.82 -13.72
CA GLN A 237 0.34 -7.66 -14.68
C GLN A 237 -1.17 -7.62 -14.47
N GLU A 238 -1.58 -7.51 -13.21
CA GLU A 238 -2.97 -7.40 -12.79
C GLU A 238 -3.23 -6.02 -12.18
N PHE A 239 -4.46 -5.53 -12.30
CA PHE A 239 -4.85 -4.28 -11.66
C PHE A 239 -4.86 -4.46 -10.13
N PRO A 240 -4.27 -3.55 -9.33
CA PRO A 240 -4.26 -3.68 -7.88
C PRO A 240 -5.67 -3.54 -7.29
N ASP A 241 -5.87 -4.09 -6.10
CA ASP A 241 -7.13 -4.00 -5.37
C ASP A 241 -7.15 -2.77 -4.46
N LEU A 242 -6.06 -2.57 -3.72
CA LEU A 242 -5.98 -1.63 -2.61
C LEU A 242 -4.93 -0.55 -2.88
N LEU A 243 -5.24 0.68 -2.50
CA LEU A 243 -4.30 1.78 -2.32
C LEU A 243 -4.45 2.28 -0.88
N SER A 244 -3.35 2.38 -0.15
CA SER A 244 -3.34 2.94 1.19
C SER A 244 -2.03 3.65 1.50
N GLY A 245 -2.01 4.28 2.67
CA GLY A 245 -0.83 4.91 3.24
C GLY A 245 -1.21 5.94 4.28
N TYR A 246 -0.22 6.73 4.68
CA TYR A 246 -0.38 7.75 5.70
C TYR A 246 0.00 9.12 5.15
N TYR A 247 -0.72 10.14 5.61
CA TYR A 247 -0.31 11.52 5.44
C TYR A 247 -0.27 12.25 6.78
N TYR A 248 0.63 13.24 6.89
CA TYR A 248 0.71 14.13 8.04
C TYR A 248 0.78 15.57 7.55
N VAL A 249 0.01 16.46 8.17
CA VAL A 249 0.04 17.89 7.86
C VAL A 249 0.67 18.65 9.02
N GLY A 250 1.86 19.19 8.79
CA GLY A 250 2.60 19.98 9.79
C GLY A 250 2.20 21.46 9.80
N ARG A 251 1.86 21.98 8.63
CA ARG A 251 1.35 23.34 8.43
C ARG A 251 0.25 23.30 7.39
N TRP A 252 -0.84 24.00 7.66
CA TRP A 252 -1.88 24.29 6.69
C TRP A 252 -2.31 25.75 6.76
N GLU A 253 -2.23 26.45 5.63
CA GLU A 253 -2.73 27.80 5.44
C GLU A 253 -3.54 27.78 4.14
N GLN A 254 -4.87 27.80 4.28
CA GLN A 254 -5.78 27.69 3.16
C GLN A 254 -5.93 29.05 2.48
N GLY A 255 -5.30 29.19 1.31
CA GLY A 255 -5.38 30.42 0.53
C GLY A 255 -6.64 30.50 -0.34
N THR A 256 -7.21 29.37 -0.76
CA THR A 256 -8.39 29.27 -1.63
C THR A 256 -9.29 28.09 -1.24
N PRO A 257 -10.61 28.16 -1.45
CA PRO A 257 -11.54 27.04 -1.22
C PRO A 257 -11.20 25.74 -1.98
N LYS A 258 -10.37 25.85 -3.03
CA LYS A 258 -9.90 24.70 -3.82
C LYS A 258 -8.44 24.37 -3.54
N GLN A 259 -7.99 24.48 -2.29
CA GLN A 259 -6.69 23.96 -1.84
C GLN A 259 -6.89 22.63 -1.12
N TYR A 260 -6.25 21.55 -1.57
CA TYR A 260 -6.54 20.21 -1.06
C TYR A 260 -5.37 19.24 -1.23
N LEU A 261 -5.44 18.15 -0.46
CA LEU A 261 -4.60 16.96 -0.57
C LEU A 261 -5.34 15.92 -1.42
N GLN A 262 -4.63 15.24 -2.31
CA GLN A 262 -5.22 14.13 -3.05
C GLN A 262 -4.20 13.07 -3.43
N VAL A 263 -4.73 11.91 -3.82
CA VAL A 263 -3.97 10.88 -4.54
C VAL A 263 -4.64 10.62 -5.89
N ALA A 264 -3.88 10.66 -6.98
CA ALA A 264 -4.37 10.32 -8.30
C ALA A 264 -3.78 8.98 -8.75
N VAL A 265 -4.66 8.04 -9.11
CA VAL A 265 -4.31 6.79 -9.79
C VAL A 265 -4.65 6.95 -11.26
N ILE A 266 -3.63 6.94 -12.12
CA ILE A 266 -3.74 7.20 -13.55
C ILE A 266 -3.34 5.95 -14.30
N VAL A 267 -4.28 5.38 -15.05
CA VAL A 267 -4.07 4.18 -15.86
C VAL A 267 -3.77 4.60 -17.28
N HIS A 268 -2.67 4.11 -17.85
CA HIS A 268 -2.29 4.38 -19.22
C HIS A 268 -2.55 3.18 -20.11
N GLY A 269 -3.20 3.39 -21.25
CA GLY A 269 -3.34 2.39 -22.30
C GLY A 269 -4.31 1.25 -21.99
N ALA A 270 -5.26 1.42 -21.07
CA ALA A 270 -6.27 0.40 -20.78
C ALA A 270 -7.06 0.04 -22.05
N SER A 271 -7.04 -1.23 -22.42
CA SER A 271 -7.61 -1.72 -23.69
C SER A 271 -9.13 -1.86 -23.67
N ASN A 272 -9.71 -2.03 -22.48
CA ASN A 272 -11.13 -2.28 -22.26
C ASN A 272 -11.92 -1.04 -21.80
N ILE A 273 -11.27 0.12 -21.64
CA ILE A 273 -11.94 1.38 -21.30
C ILE A 273 -11.98 2.29 -22.53
N PRO A 274 -13.16 2.67 -23.04
CA PRO A 274 -13.28 3.42 -24.29
C PRO A 274 -12.50 4.75 -24.29
N PRO A 275 -11.80 5.10 -25.39
CA PRO A 275 -11.04 6.34 -25.51
C PRO A 275 -11.94 7.58 -25.61
N GLU A 276 -13.23 7.42 -25.96
CA GLU A 276 -14.21 8.52 -25.91
C GLU A 276 -14.38 9.10 -24.50
N ALA A 277 -14.03 8.31 -23.47
CA ALA A 277 -14.02 8.75 -22.08
C ALA A 277 -12.72 9.52 -21.71
N ALA A 278 -11.66 9.42 -22.52
CA ALA A 278 -10.36 10.05 -22.32
C ALA A 278 -9.47 10.03 -23.59
N PRO A 279 -9.43 11.09 -24.43
CA PRO A 279 -8.72 11.09 -25.70
C PRO A 279 -7.19 10.93 -25.60
N ALA A 280 -6.61 11.16 -24.42
CA ALA A 280 -5.19 10.95 -24.14
C ALA A 280 -4.81 9.47 -23.89
N GLY A 281 -5.79 8.56 -23.93
CA GLY A 281 -5.56 7.13 -23.70
C GLY A 281 -5.23 6.80 -22.24
N ASN A 282 -5.56 7.69 -21.30
CA ASN A 282 -5.40 7.45 -19.88
C ASN A 282 -6.63 7.84 -19.06
N HIS A 283 -6.94 7.05 -18.04
CA HIS A 283 -8.14 7.19 -17.21
C HIS A 283 -7.72 7.33 -15.76
N GLN A 284 -8.37 8.22 -15.02
CA GLN A 284 -7.92 8.59 -13.68
C GLN A 284 -9.04 8.48 -12.66
N VAL A 285 -8.69 7.99 -11.47
CA VAL A 285 -9.48 8.21 -10.26
C VAL A 285 -8.64 9.06 -9.30
N ARG A 286 -9.25 10.11 -8.76
CA ARG A 286 -8.62 11.08 -7.87
C ARG A 286 -9.31 11.05 -6.51
N TYR A 287 -8.54 10.78 -5.48
CA TYR A 287 -8.99 10.62 -4.10
C TYR A 287 -8.73 11.89 -3.33
N LEU A 288 -9.77 12.66 -3.04
CA LEU A 288 -9.66 13.90 -2.25
C LEU A 288 -9.54 13.53 -0.78
N LEU A 289 -8.33 13.67 -0.23
CA LEU A 289 -8.03 13.25 1.13
C LEU A 289 -8.51 14.28 2.17
N ALA A 290 -8.28 15.56 1.93
CA ALA A 290 -8.72 16.67 2.80
C ALA A 290 -8.51 18.04 2.13
N GLY A 291 -9.03 19.10 2.74
CA GLY A 291 -8.84 20.52 2.40
C GLY A 291 -9.85 21.11 1.41
N VAL A 292 -10.59 20.26 0.70
CA VAL A 292 -11.50 20.70 -0.37
C VAL A 292 -12.80 21.28 0.19
N GLU A 293 -13.07 22.57 -0.07
CA GLU A 293 -14.34 23.25 0.29
C GLU A 293 -15.23 23.56 -0.92
N GLY A 294 -14.64 23.59 -2.13
CA GLY A 294 -15.35 23.73 -3.40
C GLY A 294 -15.00 22.61 -4.38
N PRO A 295 -15.79 22.38 -5.44
CA PRO A 295 -15.51 21.32 -6.40
C PRO A 295 -14.13 21.51 -7.07
N PRO A 296 -13.31 20.45 -7.19
CA PRO A 296 -12.04 20.49 -7.93
C PRO A 296 -12.24 20.92 -9.38
N ILE A 297 -11.14 21.30 -10.04
CA ILE A 297 -11.17 21.56 -11.48
C ILE A 297 -11.63 20.32 -12.25
N GLU A 298 -12.54 20.53 -13.22
CA GLU A 298 -13.04 19.43 -14.04
C GLU A 298 -11.97 18.98 -15.04
N ILE A 299 -11.67 17.68 -15.03
CA ILE A 299 -10.71 17.06 -15.93
C ILE A 299 -11.45 15.92 -16.63
N GLY A 300 -11.61 16.00 -17.96
CA GLY A 300 -12.48 15.08 -18.69
C GLY A 300 -12.16 13.60 -18.50
N ASN A 301 -10.88 13.27 -18.34
CA ASN A 301 -10.39 11.91 -18.11
C ASN A 301 -10.19 11.56 -16.62
N ALA A 302 -10.74 12.34 -15.68
CA ALA A 302 -10.68 12.04 -14.26
C ALA A 302 -12.08 11.90 -13.65
N ARG A 303 -12.15 11.07 -12.61
CA ARG A 303 -13.30 10.93 -11.71
C ARG A 303 -12.80 11.14 -10.28
N PHE A 304 -13.62 11.76 -9.44
CA PHE A 304 -13.23 12.15 -8.09
C PHE A 304 -14.00 11.33 -7.05
N VAL A 305 -13.29 10.86 -6.04
CA VAL A 305 -13.83 10.21 -4.85
C VAL A 305 -13.43 11.05 -3.65
N THR A 306 -14.40 11.48 -2.86
CA THR A 306 -14.14 12.21 -1.62
C THR A 306 -13.88 11.22 -0.50
N VAL A 307 -12.68 11.25 0.07
CA VAL A 307 -12.28 10.39 1.20
C VAL A 307 -12.46 11.13 2.52
N GLY A 308 -11.97 12.37 2.59
CA GLY A 308 -12.19 13.26 3.73
C GLY A 308 -12.87 14.55 3.32
N THR A 309 -13.70 15.09 4.22
CA THR A 309 -14.41 16.37 4.02
C THR A 309 -14.00 17.35 5.11
N GLY A 310 -13.42 18.48 4.73
CA GLY A 310 -12.97 19.53 5.66
C GLY A 310 -11.46 19.75 5.64
N GLU A 311 -10.99 20.70 6.44
CA GLU A 311 -9.55 20.99 6.58
C GLU A 311 -8.77 19.75 7.03
N PRO A 312 -7.51 19.60 6.59
CA PRO A 312 -6.66 18.52 7.06
C PRO A 312 -6.36 18.65 8.55
N GLU A 313 -6.31 17.51 9.20
CA GLU A 313 -5.91 17.43 10.59
C GLU A 313 -4.42 17.69 10.72
N GLN A 314 -4.09 18.75 11.47
CA GLN A 314 -2.70 19.13 11.68
C GLN A 314 -2.11 18.43 12.91
N GLY A 315 -0.84 18.04 12.82
CA GLY A 315 -0.10 17.53 13.96
C GLY A 315 -0.28 16.04 14.27
N ARG A 316 -0.96 15.27 13.42
CA ARG A 316 -1.06 13.81 13.53
C ARG A 316 -1.04 13.12 12.17
N TRP A 317 -0.62 11.86 12.17
CA TRP A 317 -0.70 10.98 11.00
C TRP A 317 -2.14 10.52 10.80
N VAL A 318 -2.59 10.53 9.55
CA VAL A 318 -3.93 10.11 9.14
C VAL A 318 -3.78 9.03 8.06
N ARG A 319 -4.38 7.87 8.31
CA ARG A 319 -4.45 6.79 7.34
C ARG A 319 -5.49 7.11 6.25
N PHE A 320 -5.18 6.77 5.01
CA PHE A 320 -6.18 6.65 3.94
C PHE A 320 -6.10 5.26 3.32
N GLU A 321 -7.23 4.79 2.83
CA GLU A 321 -7.35 3.48 2.19
C GLU A 321 -8.51 3.50 1.20
N ARG A 322 -8.30 2.90 0.01
CA ARG A 322 -9.30 2.79 -1.05
C ARG A 322 -9.16 1.49 -1.83
N ASN A 323 -10.30 0.88 -2.12
CA ASN A 323 -10.41 -0.21 -3.09
C ASN A 323 -10.38 0.37 -4.51
N VAL A 324 -9.19 0.54 -5.07
CA VAL A 324 -9.00 1.16 -6.39
C VAL A 324 -9.62 0.32 -7.50
N ARG A 325 -9.66 -1.00 -7.36
CA ARG A 325 -10.31 -1.89 -8.34
C ARG A 325 -11.81 -1.61 -8.42
N GLU A 326 -12.47 -1.58 -7.26
CA GLU A 326 -13.90 -1.28 -7.16
C GLU A 326 -14.21 0.13 -7.65
N ASP A 327 -13.40 1.12 -7.27
CA ASP A 327 -13.57 2.51 -7.71
C ASP A 327 -13.50 2.66 -9.24
N PHE A 328 -12.55 1.97 -9.90
CA PHE A 328 -12.50 1.98 -11.36
C PHE A 328 -13.71 1.27 -11.99
N GLN A 329 -14.13 0.14 -11.43
CA GLN A 329 -15.32 -0.58 -11.89
C GLN A 329 -16.59 0.30 -11.79
N GLU A 330 -16.74 1.05 -10.70
CA GLU A 330 -17.89 1.93 -10.47
C GLU A 330 -17.85 3.18 -11.35
N LEU A 331 -16.70 3.86 -11.42
CA LEU A 331 -16.59 5.19 -12.02
C LEU A 331 -16.33 5.16 -13.53
N TRP A 332 -15.65 4.10 -14.01
CA TRP A 332 -15.33 3.90 -15.42
C TRP A 332 -16.10 2.74 -16.06
N GLY A 333 -16.86 1.98 -15.27
CA GLY A 333 -17.68 0.85 -15.75
C GLY A 333 -16.89 -0.43 -16.01
N ALA A 334 -15.59 -0.44 -15.74
CA ALA A 334 -14.72 -1.59 -15.94
C ALA A 334 -13.47 -1.50 -15.05
N VAL A 335 -13.00 -2.65 -14.58
CA VAL A 335 -11.63 -2.79 -14.06
C VAL A 335 -10.65 -2.72 -15.26
N PRO A 336 -9.60 -1.89 -15.21
CA PRO A 336 -8.67 -1.76 -16.33
C PRO A 336 -7.94 -3.07 -16.66
N GLU A 337 -7.89 -3.41 -17.95
CA GLU A 337 -7.18 -4.57 -18.49
C GLU A 337 -6.26 -4.18 -19.65
N GLY A 338 -5.15 -4.90 -19.82
CA GLY A 338 -4.21 -4.68 -20.91
C GLY A 338 -3.62 -3.26 -20.91
N PHE A 339 -3.45 -2.66 -19.74
CA PHE A 339 -2.86 -1.34 -19.57
C PHE A 339 -1.32 -1.42 -19.61
N GLU A 340 -0.68 -0.31 -19.97
CA GLU A 340 0.78 -0.20 -20.08
C GLU A 340 1.44 0.01 -18.72
N LYS A 341 0.84 0.89 -17.91
CA LYS A 341 1.33 1.25 -16.58
C LYS A 341 0.25 1.97 -15.77
N LEU A 342 0.49 2.02 -14.46
CA LEU A 342 -0.16 2.91 -13.53
C LEU A 342 0.83 4.00 -13.13
N ARG A 343 0.35 5.23 -13.07
CA ARG A 343 1.04 6.34 -12.40
C ARG A 343 0.25 6.70 -11.17
N VAL A 344 0.86 6.58 -10.00
CA VAL A 344 0.26 7.00 -8.74
C VAL A 344 0.96 8.26 -8.26
N LEU A 345 0.17 9.26 -7.92
CA LEU A 345 0.64 10.60 -7.67
C LEU A 345 0.00 11.12 -6.39
N PHE A 346 0.82 11.36 -5.38
CA PHE A 346 0.43 11.96 -4.10
C PHE A 346 0.67 13.46 -4.19
N GLU A 347 -0.39 14.26 -3.97
CA GLU A 347 -0.40 15.68 -4.29
C GLU A 347 -0.85 16.53 -3.10
N VAL A 348 -0.23 17.70 -2.97
CA VAL A 348 -0.86 18.88 -2.37
C VAL A 348 -0.95 19.97 -3.43
N ARG A 349 -2.12 20.59 -3.55
CA ARG A 349 -2.38 21.54 -4.63
C ARG A 349 -3.39 22.61 -4.24
N TRP A 350 -3.48 23.62 -5.11
CA TRP A 350 -4.65 24.48 -5.20
C TRP A 350 -5.08 24.69 -6.65
N ASP A 351 -6.36 24.98 -6.85
CA ASP A 351 -6.97 25.34 -8.14
C ASP A 351 -7.58 26.77 -8.10
N ASP A 352 -7.61 27.42 -9.27
CA ASP A 352 -8.31 28.67 -9.58
C ASP A 352 -8.13 29.80 -8.54
N ARG A 353 -6.90 30.08 -8.12
CA ARG A 353 -6.62 31.08 -7.06
C ARG A 353 -6.72 32.50 -7.61
N GLN A 354 -7.56 33.31 -6.99
CA GLN A 354 -7.78 34.71 -7.36
C GLN A 354 -6.68 35.61 -6.80
N PRO A 355 -6.38 36.76 -7.42
CA PRO A 355 -5.41 37.71 -6.89
C PRO A 355 -5.74 38.29 -5.49
N ALA A 356 -7.01 38.21 -5.08
CA ALA A 356 -7.48 38.67 -3.77
C ALA A 356 -7.36 37.58 -2.67
N ASP A 357 -7.04 36.35 -3.06
CA ASP A 357 -6.94 35.21 -2.15
C ASP A 357 -5.67 35.32 -1.28
N GLY A 358 -5.80 34.94 -0.01
CA GLY A 358 -4.68 34.88 0.93
C GLY A 358 -3.62 33.86 0.50
N PRO A 359 -2.40 33.92 1.07
CA PRO A 359 -1.34 32.99 0.75
C PRO A 359 -1.76 31.53 1.01
N SER A 360 -1.29 30.64 0.15
CA SER A 360 -1.42 29.20 0.32
C SER A 360 -0.11 28.62 0.84
N ALA A 361 -0.15 27.89 1.94
CA ALA A 361 0.98 27.12 2.42
C ALA A 361 0.54 25.75 2.94
N ALA A 362 1.36 24.73 2.67
CA ALA A 362 1.18 23.41 3.24
C ALA A 362 2.52 22.69 3.41
N ASP A 363 2.69 21.98 4.52
CA ASP A 363 3.76 21.02 4.76
C ASP A 363 3.12 19.65 4.93
N VAL A 364 3.19 18.83 3.89
CA VAL A 364 2.51 17.54 3.82
C VAL A 364 3.55 16.44 3.72
N HIS A 365 3.48 15.49 4.65
CA HIS A 365 4.26 14.27 4.60
C HIS A 365 3.43 13.11 4.08
N TYR A 366 4.07 12.20 3.35
CA TYR A 366 3.52 10.90 2.94
C TYR A 366 4.48 9.79 3.33
N ASP A 367 3.94 8.70 3.86
CA ASP A 367 4.72 7.57 4.36
C ASP A 367 3.91 6.26 4.32
N ASP A 368 4.61 5.14 4.43
CA ASP A 368 4.07 3.76 4.41
C ASP A 368 3.06 3.53 3.28
N LEU A 369 3.46 3.92 2.07
CA LEU A 369 2.58 3.89 0.90
C LEU A 369 2.38 2.47 0.38
N TYR A 370 1.15 2.09 0.05
CA TYR A 370 0.87 0.75 -0.48
C TYR A 370 -0.03 0.81 -1.70
N ILE A 371 0.31 0.01 -2.70
CA ILE A 371 -0.63 -0.36 -3.75
C ILE A 371 -0.42 -1.81 -4.15
N GLY A 372 -1.47 -2.62 -4.15
CA GLY A 372 -1.33 -4.06 -4.37
C GLY A 372 -2.61 -4.84 -4.14
N PRO A 373 -2.50 -6.17 -3.96
CA PRO A 373 -3.60 -7.04 -3.55
C PRO A 373 -4.23 -6.61 -2.22
N ALA A 374 -5.50 -6.95 -1.99
CA ALA A 374 -6.21 -6.57 -0.76
C ALA A 374 -5.70 -7.30 0.50
N ASP A 375 -5.10 -8.48 0.33
CA ASP A 375 -4.53 -9.33 1.40
C ASP A 375 -3.11 -8.92 1.82
N GLY A 376 -2.49 -7.95 1.14
CA GLY A 376 -1.13 -7.45 1.43
C GLY A 376 -1.06 -6.02 1.98
N GLY A 377 -2.18 -5.35 2.28
CA GLY A 377 -2.17 -3.95 2.74
C GLY A 377 -1.53 -3.77 4.15
N PRO A 378 -0.83 -2.63 4.40
CA PRO A 378 -0.31 -2.23 5.72
C PRO A 378 -1.37 -2.08 6.79
#